data_AF-A0AA88EDW6-F1
#
_entry.id   AF-A0AA88EDW6-F1
#
_cell.length_a   1.000
_cell.length_b   1.000
_cell.length_c   1.000
_cell.angle_alpha   90.00
_cell.angle_beta   90.00
_cell.angle_gamma   90.00
#
_symmetry.space_group_name_H-M   'P 1'
#
loop_
_entity.id
_entity.type
_entity.pdbx_description
1 polymer ?
#
loop_
_entity_poly.entity_id
_entity_poly.type
_entity_poly.pdbx_seq_one_letter_code
_entity_poly.pdbx_strand_id
1 'polypeptide(L)'
;MYYNGEILAVPQDEFTSFKQGSMSVVEAVNKFEQLSRLCPELVPNEKEKVRRMMKMFRTDISKQVSAGSSPPTLVADCISRAMRAEYWINQDKEARVQIFKAKKEEKVMEKQLQPRP
;
A
#
# COMPACT_ATOMS: atom_id res chain seq x y z
N MET A 1 16.12 -38.20 6.78
CA MET A 1 16.20 -36.73 6.87
C MET A 1 14.98 -36.15 6.14
N TYR A 2 13.82 -36.07 6.80
CA TYR A 2 12.63 -35.46 6.19
C TYR A 2 12.79 -33.94 6.29
N TYR A 3 13.37 -33.33 5.25
CA TYR A 3 13.31 -31.87 5.13
C TYR A 3 11.86 -31.50 4.91
N ASN A 4 11.34 -30.77 5.90
CA ASN A 4 9.97 -30.30 6.03
C ASN A 4 9.54 -29.44 4.82
N GLY A 5 9.13 -30.08 3.72
CA GLY A 5 8.50 -29.38 2.60
C GLY A 5 7.26 -28.60 3.04
N GLU A 6 6.58 -29.07 4.08
CA GLU A 6 5.41 -28.40 4.67
C GLU A 6 5.76 -27.15 5.47
N ILE A 7 6.93 -27.09 6.12
CA ILE A 7 7.34 -25.90 6.92
C ILE A 7 7.81 -24.76 6.01
N LEU A 8 8.32 -25.05 4.80
CA LEU A 8 8.67 -24.02 3.81
C LEU A 8 7.48 -23.59 2.95
N ALA A 9 6.47 -24.45 2.79
CA ALA A 9 5.26 -24.11 2.04
C ALA A 9 4.46 -22.98 2.71
N VAL A 10 4.41 -22.94 4.05
CA VAL A 10 3.64 -21.93 4.79
C VAL A 10 4.21 -20.50 4.60
N PRO A 11 5.52 -20.23 4.80
CA PRO A 11 6.12 -18.93 4.49
C PRO A 11 6.00 -18.53 3.02
N GLN A 12 6.04 -19.52 2.11
CA GLN A 12 5.96 -19.28 0.67
C GLN A 12 4.55 -18.83 0.24
N ASP A 13 3.51 -19.45 0.82
CA ASP A 13 2.13 -19.06 0.61
C ASP A 13 1.83 -17.70 1.26
N GLU A 14 2.33 -17.46 2.47
CA GLU A 14 2.21 -16.16 3.14
C GLU A 14 2.86 -15.05 2.30
N PHE A 15 4.06 -15.26 1.76
CA PHE A 15 4.72 -14.27 0.92
C PHE A 15 3.99 -14.02 -0.40
N THR A 16 3.39 -15.05 -0.98
CA THR A 16 2.68 -14.94 -2.27
C THR A 16 1.34 -14.24 -2.12
N SER A 17 0.64 -14.51 -1.01
CA SER A 17 -0.63 -13.89 -0.65
C SER A 17 -0.47 -12.52 0.03
N PHE A 18 0.75 -12.14 0.45
CA PHE A 18 1.00 -10.90 1.17
C PHE A 18 0.55 -9.66 0.40
N LYS A 19 -0.29 -8.85 1.06
CA LYS A 19 -0.77 -7.54 0.60
C LYS A 19 -0.55 -6.50 1.68
N GLN A 20 -0.29 -5.27 1.27
CA GLN A 20 -0.13 -4.12 2.16
C GLN A 20 -1.35 -3.90 3.07
N GLY A 21 -2.58 -4.19 2.61
CA GLY A 21 -3.77 -4.09 3.45
C GLY A 21 -3.95 -2.67 4.01
N SER A 22 -4.05 -2.53 5.34
CA SER A 22 -4.12 -1.25 6.06
C SER A 22 -2.76 -0.72 6.53
N MET A 23 -1.66 -1.45 6.31
CA MET A 23 -0.30 -1.06 6.73
C MET A 23 0.23 0.09 5.89
N SER A 24 1.07 0.95 6.48
CA SER A 24 1.83 1.95 5.71
C SER A 24 2.79 1.29 4.72
N VAL A 25 3.27 2.04 3.73
CA VAL A 25 4.27 1.55 2.77
C VAL A 25 5.52 1.07 3.50
N VAL A 26 6.00 1.79 4.51
CA VAL A 26 7.19 1.43 5.30
C VAL A 26 6.99 0.09 6.01
N GLU A 27 5.87 -0.08 6.72
CA GLU A 27 5.59 -1.31 7.45
C GLU A 27 5.45 -2.51 6.51
N ALA A 28 4.76 -2.33 5.38
CA ALA A 28 4.59 -3.38 4.39
C ALA A 28 5.91 -3.78 3.73
N VAL A 29 6.78 -2.81 3.43
CA VAL A 29 8.13 -3.06 2.93
C VAL A 29 8.96 -3.84 3.95
N ASN A 30 8.95 -3.44 5.22
CA ASN A 30 9.68 -4.15 6.27
C ASN A 30 9.20 -5.60 6.42
N LYS A 31 7.88 -5.84 6.43
CA LYS A 31 7.34 -7.21 6.49
C LYS A 31 7.70 -8.03 5.25
N PHE A 32 7.65 -7.42 4.08
CA PHE A 32 8.08 -8.06 2.83
C PHE A 32 9.56 -8.41 2.85
N GLU A 33 10.43 -7.56 3.40
CA GLU A 33 11.85 -7.87 3.53
C GLU A 33 12.09 -9.07 4.44
N GLN A 34 11.38 -9.16 5.56
CA GLN A 34 11.46 -10.32 6.46
C GLN A 34 11.04 -11.61 5.74
N LEU A 35 9.91 -11.60 5.04
CA LEU A 35 9.43 -12.76 4.27
C LEU A 35 10.36 -13.09 3.09
N SER A 36 10.96 -12.08 2.46
CA SER A 36 11.91 -12.27 1.35
C SER A 36 13.17 -13.02 1.78
N ARG A 37 13.63 -12.83 3.02
CA ARG A 37 14.77 -13.56 3.59
C ARG A 37 14.46 -15.03 3.84
N LEU A 38 13.20 -15.35 4.13
CA LEU A 38 12.73 -16.72 4.32
C LEU A 38 12.48 -17.43 2.99
N CYS A 39 12.17 -16.68 1.93
CA CYS A 39 11.86 -17.21 0.60
C CYS A 39 12.75 -16.62 -0.50
N PRO A 40 14.09 -16.79 -0.45
CA PRO A 40 15.00 -16.22 -1.44
C PRO A 40 14.74 -16.74 -2.85
N GLU A 41 14.28 -18.00 -2.99
CA GLU A 41 13.91 -18.61 -4.27
C GLU A 41 12.78 -17.89 -4.97
N LEU A 42 11.86 -17.29 -4.20
CA LEU A 42 10.79 -16.52 -4.78
C LEU A 42 11.35 -15.25 -5.42
N VAL A 43 12.26 -14.53 -4.76
CA VAL A 43 12.84 -13.25 -5.21
C VAL A 43 14.31 -13.43 -5.64
N PRO A 44 14.58 -14.16 -6.75
CA PRO A 44 15.95 -14.48 -7.17
C PRO A 44 16.72 -13.28 -7.70
N ASN A 45 16.03 -12.21 -8.11
CA ASN A 45 16.63 -11.01 -8.65
C ASN A 45 15.82 -9.76 -8.31
N GLU A 46 16.43 -8.59 -8.50
CA GLU A 46 15.83 -7.30 -8.16
C GLU A 46 14.54 -7.03 -8.95
N LYS A 47 14.52 -7.37 -10.25
CA LYS A 47 13.35 -7.20 -11.10
C LYS A 47 12.13 -7.96 -10.56
N GLU A 48 12.34 -9.18 -10.11
CA GLU A 48 11.29 -10.02 -9.52
C GLU A 48 10.87 -9.51 -8.14
N LYS A 49 11.82 -8.94 -7.37
CA LYS A 49 11.53 -8.24 -6.12
C LYS A 49 10.60 -7.05 -6.38
N VAL A 50 10.92 -6.18 -7.33
CA VAL A 50 10.06 -5.05 -7.73
C VAL A 50 8.70 -5.53 -8.23
N ARG A 51 8.66 -6.56 -9.07
CA ARG A 51 7.41 -7.12 -9.60
C ARG A 51 6.47 -7.59 -8.47
N ARG A 52 7.02 -8.21 -7.42
CA ARG A 52 6.23 -8.61 -6.25
C ARG A 52 5.84 -7.45 -5.36
N MET A 53 6.73 -6.49 -5.14
CA MET A 53 6.39 -5.28 -4.37
C MET A 53 5.23 -4.52 -5.01
N MET A 54 5.22 -4.38 -6.33
CA MET A 54 4.08 -3.80 -7.06
C MET A 54 2.77 -4.57 -6.85
N LYS A 55 2.81 -5.92 -6.81
CA LYS A 55 1.62 -6.73 -6.53
C LYS A 55 1.17 -6.65 -5.06
N MET A 56 2.11 -6.37 -4.16
CA MET A 56 1.86 -6.28 -2.72
C MET A 56 1.23 -4.94 -2.34
N PHE A 57 1.65 -3.84 -2.97
CA PHE A 57 1.07 -2.52 -2.73
C PHE A 57 -0.42 -2.47 -3.03
N ARG A 58 -1.12 -1.58 -2.30
CA ARG A 58 -2.53 -1.27 -2.59
C ARG A 58 -2.69 -0.75 -4.02
N THR A 59 -3.86 -0.96 -4.61
CA THR A 59 -4.11 -0.59 -6.01
C THR A 59 -3.99 0.91 -6.28
N ASP A 60 -4.34 1.77 -5.31
CA ASP A 60 -4.19 3.22 -5.41
C ASP A 60 -2.71 3.63 -5.48
N ILE A 61 -1.87 3.06 -4.61
CA ILE A 61 -0.41 3.27 -4.61
C ILE A 61 0.24 2.64 -5.84
N SER A 62 -0.08 1.39 -6.17
CA SER A 62 0.50 0.70 -7.33
C SER A 62 0.26 1.44 -8.64
N LYS A 63 -0.94 2.02 -8.82
CA LYS A 63 -1.25 2.83 -10.01
C LYS A 63 -0.32 4.03 -10.12
N GLN A 64 -0.09 4.75 -9.01
CA GLN A 64 0.81 5.89 -8.95
C GLN A 64 2.28 5.48 -9.15
N VAL A 65 2.70 4.35 -8.59
CA VAL A 65 4.07 3.82 -8.75
C VAL A 65 4.33 3.42 -10.21
N SER A 66 3.34 2.84 -10.88
CA SER A 66 3.41 2.51 -12.31
C SER A 66 3.21 3.71 -13.23
N ALA A 67 2.70 4.84 -12.71
CA ALA A 67 2.48 6.03 -13.49
C ALA A 67 3.83 6.66 -13.87
N GLY A 68 3.95 7.07 -15.13
CA GLY A 68 5.16 7.64 -15.71
C GLY A 68 5.56 6.96 -17.02
N SER A 69 6.70 7.39 -17.58
CA SER A 69 7.19 6.89 -18.87
C SER A 69 7.70 5.44 -18.80
N SER A 70 8.19 5.02 -17.62
CA SER A 70 8.76 3.69 -17.40
C SER A 70 8.43 3.15 -15.99
N PRO A 71 8.11 1.85 -15.87
CA PRO A 71 7.95 1.20 -14.57
C PRO A 71 9.28 1.19 -13.80
N PRO A 72 9.23 1.18 -12.46
CA PRO A 72 10.44 1.09 -11.65
C PRO A 72 11.16 -0.24 -11.93
N THR A 73 12.48 -0.18 -12.09
CA THR A 73 13.35 -1.35 -12.27
C THR A 73 14.16 -1.65 -11.02
N LEU A 74 14.37 -0.66 -10.16
CA LEU A 74 15.12 -0.75 -8.91
C LEU A 74 14.17 -0.76 -7.71
N VAL A 75 14.52 -1.51 -6.67
CA VAL A 75 13.73 -1.58 -5.43
C VAL A 75 13.66 -0.22 -4.74
N ALA A 76 14.77 0.51 -4.70
CA ALA A 76 14.82 1.84 -4.09
C ALA A 76 13.88 2.85 -4.79
N ASP A 77 13.80 2.80 -6.13
CA ASP A 77 12.89 3.65 -6.90
C ASP A 77 11.43 3.25 -6.64
N CYS A 78 11.14 1.95 -6.63
CA CYS A 78 9.81 1.43 -6.30
C CYS A 78 9.33 1.91 -4.91
N ILE A 79 10.16 1.79 -3.88
CA ILE A 79 9.85 2.24 -2.51
C ILE A 79 9.67 3.76 -2.48
N SER A 80 10.58 4.52 -3.09
CA SER A 80 10.51 6.00 -3.08
C SER A 80 9.25 6.52 -3.74
N ARG A 81 8.85 5.93 -4.88
CA ARG A 81 7.58 6.26 -5.55
C ARG A 81 6.38 5.88 -4.69
N ALA A 82 6.40 4.71 -4.05
CA ALA A 82 5.31 4.25 -3.20
C ALA A 82 5.11 5.16 -1.98
N MET A 83 6.20 5.57 -1.32
CA MET A 83 6.18 6.51 -0.20
C MET A 83 5.58 7.86 -0.60
N ARG A 84 5.99 8.41 -1.75
CA ARG A 84 5.41 9.66 -2.28
C ARG A 84 3.93 9.50 -2.58
N ALA A 85 3.54 8.39 -3.22
CA ALA A 85 2.13 8.12 -3.52
C ALA A 85 1.30 8.04 -2.25
N GLU A 86 1.76 7.32 -1.21
CA GLU A 86 1.06 7.22 0.07
C GLU A 86 0.89 8.60 0.74
N TYR A 87 1.93 9.43 0.74
CA TYR A 87 1.86 10.80 1.28
C TYR A 87 0.76 11.62 0.60
N TRP A 88 0.75 11.68 -0.73
CA TRP A 88 -0.25 12.46 -1.48
C TRP A 88 -1.67 11.90 -1.34
N ILE A 89 -1.80 10.58 -1.32
CA ILE A 89 -3.10 9.91 -1.13
C ILE A 89 -3.67 10.21 0.26
N ASN A 90 -2.83 10.22 1.30
CA ASN A 90 -3.28 10.52 2.66
C ASN A 90 -3.69 11.99 2.79
N GLN A 91 -2.94 12.91 2.19
CA GLN A 91 -3.31 14.33 2.14
C GLN A 91 -4.65 14.56 1.42
N ASP A 92 -4.89 13.90 0.28
CA ASP A 92 -6.17 13.99 -0.44
C ASP A 92 -7.33 13.41 0.39
N LYS A 93 -7.11 12.28 1.07
CA LYS A 93 -8.11 11.69 1.98
C LYS A 93 -8.45 12.64 3.14
N GLU A 94 -7.44 13.22 3.77
CA GLU A 94 -7.63 14.19 4.86
C GLU A 94 -8.41 15.42 4.38
N ALA A 95 -8.02 15.99 3.24
CA ALA A 95 -8.71 17.14 2.65
C ALA A 95 -10.20 16.83 2.36
N ARG A 96 -10.50 15.66 1.79
CA ARG A 96 -11.88 15.22 1.55
C ARG A 96 -12.69 15.05 2.83
N VAL A 97 -12.08 14.51 3.88
CA VAL A 97 -12.74 14.36 5.20
C VAL A 97 -13.07 15.73 5.78
N GLN A 98 -12.17 16.71 5.67
CA GLN A 98 -12.42 18.07 6.14
C GLN A 98 -13.55 18.75 5.36
N ILE A 99 -13.54 18.63 4.02
CA ILE A 99 -14.62 19.18 3.18
C ILE A 99 -15.97 18.55 3.54
N PHE A 100 -16.01 17.24 3.77
CA PHE A 100 -17.25 16.55 4.15
C PHE A 100 -17.76 17.01 5.52
N LYS A 101 -16.86 17.20 6.50
CA LYS A 101 -17.21 17.74 7.81
C LYS A 101 -17.77 19.16 7.70
N ALA A 102 -17.10 20.05 6.96
CA ALA A 102 -17.56 21.42 6.76
C ALA A 102 -18.95 21.51 6.12
N LYS A 103 -19.21 20.73 5.07
CA LYS A 103 -20.53 20.66 4.43
C LYS A 103 -21.63 20.14 5.36
N LYS A 104 -21.29 19.21 6.26
CA LYS A 104 -22.23 18.69 7.24
C LYS A 104 -22.58 19.78 8.27
N GLU A 105 -21.59 20.54 8.73
CA GLU A 105 -21.76 21.65 9.68
C GLU A 105 -22.58 22.81 9.09
N GLU A 106 -22.31 23.19 7.84
CA GLU A 106 -23.07 24.21 7.10
C GLU A 106 -24.56 23.86 7.02
N LYS A 107 -24.88 22.61 6.65
CA LYS A 107 -26.25 22.12 6.55
C LYS A 107 -26.97 22.03 7.90
N VAL A 108 -26.22 21.86 9.00
CA VAL A 108 -26.75 21.86 10.37
C VAL A 108 -27.02 23.30 10.83
N MET A 109 -26.17 24.26 10.49
CA MET A 109 -26.41 25.68 10.77
C MET A 109 -27.61 26.23 9.99
N GLU A 110 -27.73 25.89 8.71
CA GLU A 110 -28.83 26.36 7.86
C GLU A 110 -30.20 25.86 8.35
N LYS A 111 -30.28 24.61 8.85
CA LYS A 111 -31.49 24.07 9.48
C LYS A 111 -31.85 24.74 10.81
N GLN A 112 -30.89 25.31 11.52
CA GLN A 112 -31.13 26.01 12.79
C GLN A 112 -31.52 27.48 12.59
N LEU A 113 -31.18 28.08 11.43
CA LEU A 113 -31.49 29.47 11.12
C LEU A 113 -32.86 29.67 10.46
N GLN A 114 -33.55 28.61 10.05
CA GLN A 114 -34.94 28.74 9.58
C GLN A 114 -35.87 28.96 10.79
N PRO A 115 -36.56 30.12 10.88
CA PRO A 115 -37.53 30.35 11.94
C PRO A 115 -38.65 29.31 11.80
N ARG A 116 -38.99 28.64 12.91
CA ARG A 116 -40.20 27.83 12.99
C ARG A 116 -41.42 28.76 12.73
N PRO A 117 -42.40 28.35 11.90
CA PRO A 117 -43.61 29.12 11.65
C PRO A 117 -44.44 29.33 12.93
#